data_AF-A0A3Q3B881-F1
#
_entry.id   AF-A0A3Q3B881-F1
#
_cell.length_a   1.000
_cell.length_b   1.000
_cell.length_c   1.000
_cell.angle_alpha   90.00
_cell.angle_beta   90.00
_cell.angle_gamma   90.00
#
_symmetry.space_group_name_H-M   'P 1'
#
loop_
_entity.id
_entity.type
_entity.pdbx_description
1 polymer ?
#
loop_
_entity_poly.entity_id
_entity_poly.type
_entity_poly.pdbx_seq_one_letter_code
_entity_poly.pdbx_strand_id
1 'polypeptide(L)'
;MVVLVTDHRLSVLYHEHDGVEVSESQDGQFAGRVQSDKDVLREGRIRLHVSRLRTEDSGLYVCEMKTDCGYGSESCRLNVSGELIQ
;
A
#
# COMPACT_ATOMS: atom_id res chain seq x y z
N MET A 1 -6.12 -5.64 -0.46
CA MET A 1 -5.73 -4.44 -1.23
C MET A 1 -5.23 -3.38 -0.26
N VAL A 2 -4.19 -2.64 -0.62
CA VAL A 2 -3.69 -1.49 0.15
C VAL A 2 -3.76 -0.25 -0.72
N VAL A 3 -4.42 0.79 -0.21
CA VAL A 3 -4.64 2.05 -0.92
C VAL A 3 -4.13 3.22 -0.09
N LEU A 4 -3.58 4.22 -0.77
CA LEU A 4 -3.35 5.56 -0.23
C LEU A 4 -4.58 6.41 -0.54
N VAL A 5 -5.18 6.95 0.53
CA VAL A 5 -6.27 7.91 0.49
C VAL A 5 -5.71 9.29 0.79
N THR A 6 -5.81 10.20 -0.18
CA THR A 6 -5.56 11.63 -0.02
C THR A 6 -6.83 12.41 -0.32
N ASP A 7 -6.84 13.71 -0.02
CA ASP A 7 -7.99 14.59 -0.27
C ASP A 7 -8.38 14.66 -1.75
N HIS A 8 -7.46 14.29 -2.65
CA HIS A 8 -7.63 14.46 -4.09
C HIS A 8 -7.73 13.14 -4.85
N ARG A 9 -7.27 12.01 -4.28
CA ARG A 9 -7.16 10.76 -5.02
C ARG A 9 -7.08 9.52 -4.13
N LEU A 10 -7.62 8.42 -4.65
CA LEU A 10 -7.35 7.05 -4.20
C LEU A 10 -6.27 6.44 -5.09
N SER A 11 -5.20 5.93 -4.50
CA SER A 11 -4.09 5.34 -5.25
C SER A 11 -3.79 3.95 -4.72
N VAL A 12 -3.86 2.94 -5.58
CA VAL A 12 -3.57 1.56 -5.20
C VAL A 12 -2.06 1.37 -5.06
N LEU A 13 -1.62 0.95 -3.88
CA LEU A 13 -0.22 0.57 -3.63
C LEU A 13 0.03 -0.90 -3.96
N TYR A 14 -0.85 -1.77 -3.50
CA TYR A 14 -0.70 -3.21 -3.61
C TYR A 14 -2.06 -3.87 -3.69
N HIS A 15 -2.20 -4.83 -4.58
CA HIS A 15 -3.41 -5.63 -4.70
C HIS A 15 -3.01 -7.07 -4.94
N GLU A 16 -3.57 -7.95 -4.13
CA GLU A 16 -3.45 -9.39 -4.28
C GLU A 16 -4.85 -9.98 -4.30
N HIS A 17 -5.05 -10.90 -5.23
CA HIS A 17 -6.27 -11.65 -5.40
C HIS A 17 -5.90 -13.12 -5.56
N ASP A 18 -6.47 -13.99 -4.73
CA ASP A 18 -6.21 -15.43 -4.71
C ASP A 18 -4.71 -15.82 -4.68
N GLY A 19 -3.92 -15.10 -3.89
CA GLY A 19 -2.47 -15.35 -3.74
C GLY A 19 -1.62 -14.85 -4.91
N VAL A 20 -2.22 -14.12 -5.87
CA VAL A 20 -1.53 -13.55 -7.03
C VAL A 20 -1.60 -12.03 -6.97
N GLU A 21 -0.44 -11.39 -7.10
CA GLU A 21 -0.36 -9.93 -7.20
C GLU A 21 -0.96 -9.44 -8.51
N VAL A 22 -1.89 -8.49 -8.42
CA VAL A 22 -2.59 -7.88 -9.57
C VAL A 22 -1.90 -6.57 -9.92
N SER A 23 -0.73 -6.67 -10.54
CA SER A 23 0.16 -5.51 -10.82
C SER A 23 -0.48 -4.44 -11.70
N GLU A 24 -1.43 -4.80 -12.58
CA GLU A 24 -2.14 -3.85 -13.45
C GLU A 24 -2.99 -2.84 -12.68
N SER A 25 -3.37 -3.17 -11.44
CA SER A 25 -4.15 -2.27 -10.59
C SER A 25 -3.29 -1.25 -9.85
N GLN A 26 -1.96 -1.42 -9.80
CA GLN A 26 -1.05 -0.54 -9.08
C GLN A 26 -0.99 0.84 -9.74
N ASP A 27 -1.14 1.89 -8.94
CA ASP A 27 -0.99 3.26 -9.43
C ASP A 27 0.45 3.51 -9.86
N GLY A 28 0.62 4.13 -11.03
CA GLY A 28 1.94 4.38 -11.63
C GLY A 28 2.91 5.15 -10.73
N GLN A 29 2.41 5.93 -9.75
CA GLN A 29 3.28 6.60 -8.77
C GLN A 29 4.09 5.62 -7.89
N PHE A 30 3.61 4.39 -7.74
CA PHE A 30 4.21 3.33 -6.91
C PHE A 30 4.98 2.29 -7.73
N ALA A 31 4.96 2.38 -9.06
CA ALA A 31 5.61 1.43 -9.96
C ALA A 31 7.10 1.25 -9.60
N GLY A 32 7.49 0.00 -9.35
CA GLY A 32 8.86 -0.38 -8.98
C GLY A 32 9.33 0.14 -7.62
N ARG A 33 8.44 0.69 -6.79
CA ARG A 33 8.75 1.22 -5.45
C ARG A 33 8.26 0.33 -4.33
N VAL A 34 7.23 -0.49 -4.57
CA VAL A 34 6.58 -1.34 -3.59
C VAL A 34 7.06 -2.79 -3.74
N GLN A 35 7.41 -3.42 -2.62
CA GLN A 35 7.74 -4.84 -2.54
C GLN A 35 6.95 -5.47 -1.39
N SER A 36 6.33 -6.63 -1.62
CA SER A 36 5.61 -7.38 -0.58
C SER A 36 6.48 -8.50 0.00
N ASP A 37 6.35 -8.72 1.32
CA ASP A 37 6.92 -9.87 2.01
C ASP A 37 5.97 -11.07 1.88
N LYS A 38 6.22 -11.92 0.88
CA LYS A 38 5.35 -13.06 0.53
C LYS A 38 5.33 -14.17 1.57
N ASP A 39 6.38 -14.27 2.40
CA ASP A 39 6.44 -15.29 3.45
C ASP A 39 5.50 -14.90 4.60
N VAL A 40 5.49 -13.63 4.98
CA VAL A 40 4.59 -13.09 6.02
C VAL A 40 3.13 -13.07 5.56
N LEU A 41 2.87 -12.89 4.26
CA LEU A 41 1.52 -12.96 3.69
C LEU A 41 0.84 -14.31 3.94
N ARG A 42 1.60 -15.41 3.90
CA ARG A 42 1.08 -16.76 4.20
C ARG A 42 0.64 -16.93 5.65
N GLU A 43 1.08 -16.05 6.54
CA GLU A 43 0.71 -16.03 7.95
C GLU A 43 -0.48 -15.09 8.24
N GLY A 44 -1.16 -14.60 7.20
CA GLY A 44 -2.31 -13.70 7.33
C GLY A 44 -1.94 -12.26 7.66
N ARG A 45 -0.67 -11.86 7.43
CA ARG A 45 -0.18 -10.51 7.68
C ARG A 45 0.36 -9.91 6.39
N ILE A 46 0.01 -8.67 6.11
CA ILE A 46 0.61 -7.93 5.00
C ILE A 46 1.77 -7.07 5.50
N ARG A 47 2.91 -7.17 4.83
CA ARG A 47 4.05 -6.26 5.03
C ARG A 47 4.52 -5.76 3.67
N LEU A 48 4.50 -4.44 3.51
CA LEU A 48 4.94 -3.75 2.30
C LEU A 48 6.16 -2.91 2.61
N HIS A 49 7.20 -3.03 1.80
CA HIS A 49 8.34 -2.12 1.78
C HIS A 49 8.15 -1.12 0.65
N VAL A 50 8.16 0.17 0.99
CA VAL A 50 8.01 1.28 0.04
C VAL A 50 9.32 2.05 -0.03
N SER A 51 9.95 2.05 -1.21
CA SER A 51 11.24 2.68 -1.44
C SER A 51 11.12 4.04 -2.14
N ARG A 52 12.18 4.85 -2.03
CA ARG A 52 12.27 6.20 -2.64
C ARG A 52 11.06 7.06 -2.27
N LEU A 53 10.76 7.17 -0.97
CA LEU A 53 9.64 7.96 -0.46
C LEU A 53 9.76 9.42 -0.90
N ARG A 54 8.61 10.03 -1.11
CA ARG A 54 8.41 11.42 -1.51
C ARG A 54 7.37 12.04 -0.58
N THR A 55 7.37 13.35 -0.46
CA THR A 55 6.40 14.08 0.37
C THR A 55 4.96 13.80 -0.03
N GLU A 56 4.71 13.52 -1.32
CA GLU A 56 3.38 13.20 -1.88
C GLU A 56 2.86 11.81 -1.48
N ASP A 57 3.72 10.93 -0.94
CA ASP A 57 3.26 9.65 -0.39
C ASP A 57 2.61 9.82 1.00
N SER A 58 2.65 11.02 1.59
CA SER A 58 1.97 11.27 2.86
C SER A 58 0.45 11.11 2.72
N GLY A 59 -0.20 10.47 3.70
CA GLY A 59 -1.65 10.33 3.72
C GLY A 59 -2.15 9.16 4.55
N LEU A 60 -3.43 8.83 4.38
CA LEU A 60 -4.05 7.70 5.08
C LEU A 60 -3.93 6.45 4.23
N TYR A 61 -3.22 5.46 4.74
CA TYR A 61 -3.12 4.14 4.13
C TYR A 61 -4.22 3.26 4.71
N VAL A 62 -5.01 2.65 3.83
CA VAL A 62 -6.07 1.72 4.21
C VAL A 62 -5.73 0.36 3.63
N CYS A 63 -5.70 -0.64 4.51
CA CYS A 63 -5.57 -2.04 4.13
C CYS A 63 -6.94 -2.70 4.24
N GLU A 64 -7.45 -3.16 3.10
CA GLU A 64 -8.70 -3.89 3.00
C GLU A 64 -8.40 -5.37 2.72
N MET A 65 -9.03 -6.26 3.47
CA MET A 65 -8.91 -7.70 3.30
C MET A 65 -10.30 -8.29 3.12
N LYS A 66 -10.48 -9.04 2.03
CA LYS A 66 -11.69 -9.79 1.77
C LYS A 66 -11.35 -11.27 1.77
N THR A 67 -12.14 -12.04 2.49
CA THR A 67 -12.02 -13.49 2.65
C THR A 67 -13.42 -14.10 2.52
N ASP A 68 -13.49 -15.42 2.43
CA ASP A 68 -14.77 -16.14 2.38
C ASP A 68 -15.61 -15.94 3.65
N CYS A 69 -14.97 -15.64 4.79
CA CYS A 69 -15.66 -15.38 6.06
C CYS A 69 -16.01 -13.91 6.28
N GLY A 70 -15.61 -13.00 5.39
CA GLY A 70 -16.04 -11.60 5.45
C GLY A 70 -14.99 -10.59 5.02
N TYR A 71 -15.19 -9.36 5.50
CA TYR A 71 -14.39 -8.19 5.18
C TYR A 71 -13.78 -7.60 6.44
N GLY A 72 -12.51 -7.23 6.36
CA GLY A 72 -11.79 -6.49 7.40
C GLY A 72 -11.05 -5.31 6.80
N SER A 73 -10.88 -4.25 7.58
CA SER A 73 -10.11 -3.08 7.17
C SER A 73 -9.39 -2.48 8.35
N GLU A 74 -8.15 -2.04 8.12
CA GLU A 74 -7.35 -1.28 9.08
C GLU A 74 -6.71 -0.09 8.38
N SER A 75 -6.34 0.93 9.14
CA SER A 75 -5.74 2.14 8.56
C SER A 75 -4.59 2.71 9.38
N CYS A 76 -3.64 3.34 8.69
CA CYS A 76 -2.47 3.96 9.27
C CYS A 76 -2.16 5.27 8.53
N ARG A 77 -1.86 6.35 9.26
CA ARG A 77 -1.44 7.61 8.65
C ARG A 77 0.09 7.64 8.57
N LEU A 78 0.61 7.82 7.36
CA LEU A 78 2.03 8.06 7.11
C LEU A 78 2.27 9.54 6.86
N ASN A 79 3.30 10.10 7.49
CA ASN A 79 3.75 11.45 7.25
C ASN A 79 5.21 11.40 6.78
N VAL A 80 5.48 11.90 5.58
CA VAL A 80 6.82 11.95 4.98
C VAL A 80 7.23 13.42 4.89
N SER A 81 8.31 13.78 5.58
CA SER A 81 8.92 15.10 5.50
C SER A 81 10.20 15.07 4.67
N GLY A 82 10.41 16.11 3.87
CA GLY A 82 11.69 16.38 3.21
C GLY A 82 12.51 17.39 4.00
N GLU A 83 13.82 17.31 3.90
CA GLU A 83 14.74 18.33 4.38
C GLU A 83 15.34 19.06 3.18
N LEU A 84 15.28 20.40 3.18
CA LEU A 84 15.92 21.20 2.17
C LEU A 84 17.41 21.31 2.53
N ILE A 85 18.27 20.59 1.81
CA ILE A 85 19.72 20.70 2.00
C ILE A 85 20.15 22.02 1.35
N GLN A 86 20.54 22.99 2.19
CA GLN A 86 21.12 24.27 1.76
C GLN A 86 22.60 24.15 1.46
#